data_AF-A0A840VGY5-F1
#
_entry.id   AF-A0A840VGY5-F1
#
_cell.length_a   1.000
_cell.length_b   1.000
_cell.length_c   1.000
_cell.angle_alpha   90.00
_cell.angle_beta   90.00
_cell.angle_gamma   90.00
#
_symmetry.space_group_name_H-M   'P 1'
#
loop_
_entity.id
_entity.type
_entity.pdbx_description
1 polymer ?
#
loop_
_entity_poly.entity_id
_entity_poly.type
_entity_poly.pdbx_seq_one_letter_code
_entity_poly.pdbx_strand_id
1 'polypeptide(L)'
;MSLIQAGVTAATTMLAVLIGGWLTVRAQDRLWRRDQDRQWRDIRLNAYIEFIGAAREYVAFVLNPAARITAVPRPRDPGDLMPFFDDEGSRYRERLESTKTALRLVAGRPEVVSGSSELVRQARLLAAVRAGNSVDALPAERFDALWAAERGFIEVARAELGLPSAFAP
;
A
#
# COMPACT_ATOMS: atom_id res chain seq x y z
N MET A 1 -17.12 62.78 -25.61
CA MET A 1 -17.27 61.33 -25.33
C MET A 1 -18.64 61.15 -24.70
N SER A 2 -19.55 60.38 -25.32
CA SER A 2 -20.93 60.29 -24.80
C SER A 2 -21.01 59.39 -23.57
N LEU A 3 -21.94 59.67 -22.66
CA LEU A 3 -22.20 58.84 -21.46
C LEU A 3 -22.44 57.37 -21.80
N ILE A 4 -23.03 57.11 -22.97
CA ILE A 4 -23.28 55.77 -23.52
C ILE A 4 -21.96 55.03 -23.77
N GLN A 5 -20.97 55.71 -24.35
CA GLN A 5 -19.66 55.10 -24.64
C GLN A 5 -18.90 54.74 -23.34
N ALA A 6 -18.97 55.60 -22.33
CA ALA A 6 -18.37 55.33 -21.02
C ALA A 6 -19.02 54.13 -20.32
N GLY A 7 -20.36 54.03 -20.37
CA GLY A 7 -21.11 52.90 -19.80
C GLY A 7 -20.79 51.57 -20.48
N VAL A 8 -20.68 51.55 -21.81
CA VAL A 8 -20.32 50.34 -22.57
C VAL A 8 -18.90 49.88 -22.22
N THR A 9 -17.94 50.79 -22.13
CA THR A 9 -16.55 50.44 -21.76
C THR A 9 -16.47 49.89 -20.33
N ALA A 10 -17.18 50.49 -19.38
CA ALA A 10 -17.22 50.02 -17.99
C ALA A 10 -17.84 48.61 -17.90
N ALA A 11 -19.00 48.40 -18.55
CA ALA A 11 -19.67 47.10 -18.56
C ALA A 11 -18.80 46.01 -19.21
N THR A 12 -18.15 46.32 -20.34
CA THR A 12 -17.26 45.38 -21.03
C THR A 12 -16.06 45.03 -20.16
N THR A 13 -15.46 46.01 -19.49
CA THR A 13 -14.34 45.79 -18.56
C THR A 13 -14.75 44.90 -17.39
N MET A 14 -15.90 45.17 -16.76
CA MET A 14 -16.41 44.34 -15.65
C MET A 14 -16.70 42.92 -16.09
N LEU A 15 -17.31 42.74 -17.27
CA LEU A 15 -17.60 41.42 -17.82
C LEU A 15 -16.31 40.65 -18.13
N ALA A 16 -15.30 41.31 -18.70
CA ALA A 16 -14.00 40.72 -18.94
C ALA A 16 -13.31 40.29 -17.63
N VAL A 17 -13.39 41.09 -16.56
CA VAL A 17 -12.86 40.74 -15.24
C VAL A 17 -13.60 39.56 -14.63
N LEU A 18 -14.94 39.52 -14.71
CA LEU A 18 -15.73 38.40 -14.20
C LEU A 18 -15.40 37.09 -14.93
N ILE A 19 -15.32 37.12 -16.26
CA ILE A 19 -14.96 35.96 -17.07
C ILE A 19 -13.52 35.53 -16.78
N GLY A 20 -12.58 36.47 -16.71
CA GLY A 20 -11.18 36.20 -16.38
C GLY A 20 -11.01 35.58 -14.99
N GLY A 21 -11.72 36.11 -13.99
CA GLY A 21 -11.75 35.57 -12.63
C GLY A 21 -12.33 34.16 -12.58
N TRP A 22 -13.47 33.93 -13.23
CA TRP A 22 -14.12 32.62 -13.29
C TRP A 22 -13.23 31.57 -13.98
N LEU A 23 -12.62 31.91 -15.12
CA LEU A 23 -11.69 31.03 -15.84
C LEU A 23 -10.46 30.71 -14.99
N THR A 24 -9.91 31.70 -14.27
CA THR A 24 -8.75 31.52 -13.40
C THR A 24 -9.06 30.57 -12.25
N VAL A 25 -10.18 30.77 -11.55
CA VAL A 25 -10.61 29.87 -10.46
C VAL A 25 -10.81 28.45 -10.98
N ARG A 26 -11.45 28.29 -12.14
CA ARG A 26 -11.67 26.98 -12.76
C ARG A 26 -10.36 26.30 -13.20
N ALA A 27 -9.38 27.06 -13.67
CA ALA A 27 -8.08 26.55 -14.04
C ALA A 27 -7.27 26.12 -12.80
N GLN A 28 -7.29 26.94 -11.74
CA GLN A 28 -6.64 26.64 -10.46
C GLN A 28 -7.23 25.38 -9.82
N ASP A 29 -8.55 25.24 -9.78
CA ASP A 29 -9.21 24.04 -9.22
C ASP A 29 -8.83 22.76 -9.99
N ARG A 30 -8.75 22.83 -11.34
CA ARG A 30 -8.30 21.69 -12.16
C ARG A 30 -6.85 21.30 -11.88
N LEU A 31 -5.96 22.29 -11.70
CA LEU A 31 -4.56 22.05 -11.38
C LEU A 31 -4.44 21.45 -9.98
N TRP A 32 -5.16 22.00 -9.02
CA TRP A 32 -5.20 21.53 -7.64
C TRP A 32 -5.62 20.06 -7.54
N ARG A 33 -6.73 19.68 -8.20
CA ARG A 33 -7.20 18.29 -8.20
C ARG A 33 -6.17 17.33 -8.80
N ARG A 34 -5.54 17.71 -9.91
CA ARG A 34 -4.49 16.88 -10.54
C ARG A 34 -3.28 16.71 -9.64
N ASP A 35 -2.89 17.77 -8.93
CA ASP A 35 -1.75 17.73 -8.01
C ASP A 35 -2.08 16.87 -6.79
N GLN A 36 -3.27 17.02 -6.21
CA GLN A 36 -3.76 16.15 -5.14
C GLN A 36 -3.81 14.68 -5.56
N ASP A 37 -4.33 14.37 -6.75
CA ASP A 37 -4.38 13.00 -7.28
C ASP A 37 -2.97 12.42 -7.43
N ARG A 38 -2.00 13.24 -7.85
CA ARG A 38 -0.60 12.84 -7.99
C ARG A 38 0.04 12.59 -6.63
N GLN A 39 -0.14 13.51 -5.69
CA GLN A 39 0.37 13.40 -4.32
C GLN A 39 -0.17 12.14 -3.64
N TRP A 40 -1.47 11.85 -3.75
CA TRP A 40 -2.05 10.63 -3.19
C TRP A 40 -1.53 9.36 -3.85
N ARG A 41 -1.31 9.38 -5.18
CA ARG A 41 -0.68 8.26 -5.89
C ARG A 41 0.73 7.98 -5.37
N ASP A 42 1.52 9.02 -5.15
CA ASP A 42 2.91 8.90 -4.67
C ASP A 42 2.97 8.42 -3.21
N ILE A 43 2.08 8.94 -2.34
CA ILE A 43 1.93 8.47 -0.95
C ILE A 43 1.59 6.99 -0.92
N ARG A 44 0.61 6.54 -1.73
CA ARG A 44 0.24 5.12 -1.81
C ARG A 44 1.38 4.26 -2.33
N LEU A 45 2.04 4.69 -3.40
CA LEU A 45 3.17 3.96 -3.97
C LEU A 45 4.27 3.74 -2.93
N ASN A 46 4.65 4.78 -2.18
CA ASN A 46 5.66 4.67 -1.13
C ASN A 46 5.22 3.70 -0.03
N ALA A 47 3.99 3.82 0.47
CA ALA A 47 3.48 2.91 1.50
C ALA A 47 3.45 1.44 1.03
N TYR A 48 3.14 1.20 -0.24
CA TYR A 48 3.10 -0.15 -0.82
C TYR A 48 4.51 -0.74 -0.98
N ILE A 49 5.47 0.08 -1.40
CA ILE A 49 6.89 -0.32 -1.49
C ILE A 49 7.43 -0.66 -0.10
N GLU A 50 7.19 0.20 0.90
CA GLU A 50 7.64 -0.01 2.27
C GLU A 50 7.06 -1.29 2.87
N PHE A 51 5.77 -1.57 2.63
CA PHE A 51 5.12 -2.79 3.08
C PHE A 51 5.72 -4.05 2.41
N ILE A 52 5.91 -4.06 1.10
CA ILE A 52 6.56 -5.18 0.40
C ILE A 52 7.98 -5.39 0.93
N GLY A 53 8.73 -4.30 1.12
CA GLY A 53 10.07 -4.34 1.70
C GLY A 53 10.08 -5.01 3.07
N ALA A 54 9.22 -4.55 3.98
CA ALA A 54 9.09 -5.12 5.32
C ALA A 54 8.64 -6.59 5.31
N ALA A 55 7.74 -6.97 4.40
CA ALA A 55 7.29 -8.36 4.24
C ALA A 55 8.44 -9.27 3.79
N ARG A 56 9.25 -8.83 2.82
CA ARG A 56 10.42 -9.58 2.35
C ARG A 56 11.52 -9.66 3.39
N GLU A 57 11.79 -8.58 4.13
CA GLU A 57 12.73 -8.59 5.26
C GLU A 57 12.31 -9.59 6.34
N TYR A 58 11.02 -9.62 6.68
CA TYR A 58 10.47 -10.59 7.62
C TYR A 58 10.65 -12.03 7.12
N VAL A 59 10.33 -12.31 5.86
CA VAL A 59 10.52 -13.64 5.26
C VAL A 59 12.01 -14.02 5.24
N ALA A 60 12.90 -13.10 4.91
CA ALA A 60 14.34 -13.33 4.93
C ALA A 60 14.84 -13.69 6.34
N PHE A 61 14.35 -13.00 7.37
CA PHE A 61 14.63 -13.36 8.76
C PHE A 61 14.11 -14.76 9.10
N VAL A 62 12.88 -15.09 8.69
CA VAL A 62 12.30 -16.43 8.92
C VAL A 62 13.15 -17.54 8.30
N LEU A 63 13.67 -17.30 7.09
CA LEU A 63 14.51 -18.27 6.38
C LEU A 63 15.96 -18.29 6.87
N ASN A 64 16.37 -17.41 7.78
CA ASN A 64 17.71 -17.46 8.36
C ASN A 64 17.86 -18.73 9.22
N PRO A 65 18.85 -19.60 8.95
CA PRO A 65 19.10 -20.79 9.77
C PRO A 65 19.39 -20.46 11.24
N ALA A 66 20.00 -19.30 11.51
CA ALA A 66 20.35 -18.85 12.85
C ALA A 66 19.17 -18.24 13.63
N ALA A 67 18.04 -17.94 12.96
CA ALA A 67 16.88 -17.35 13.62
C ALA A 67 16.22 -18.33 14.59
N ARG A 68 15.94 -17.85 15.81
CA ARG A 68 15.23 -18.60 16.84
C ARG A 68 13.74 -18.26 16.76
N ILE A 69 12.96 -19.22 16.29
CA ILE A 69 11.51 -19.07 16.12
C ILE A 69 10.84 -20.16 16.92
N THR A 70 9.89 -19.79 17.76
CA THR A 70 9.04 -20.73 18.50
C THR A 70 7.60 -20.58 18.00
N ALA A 71 6.81 -21.64 18.06
CA ALA A 71 5.40 -21.58 17.71
C ALA A 71 4.56 -21.89 18.95
N VAL A 72 3.58 -21.04 19.23
CA VAL A 72 2.64 -21.21 20.33
C VAL A 72 1.22 -21.27 19.75
N PRO A 73 0.34 -22.17 20.23
CA PRO A 73 -1.06 -22.19 19.82
C PRO A 73 -1.72 -20.83 20.09
N ARG A 74 -2.57 -20.34 19.18
CA ARG A 74 -3.33 -19.12 19.47
C ARG A 74 -4.31 -19.35 20.61
N PRO A 75 -4.53 -18.35 21.49
CA PRO A 75 -5.51 -18.45 22.58
C PRO A 75 -6.96 -18.70 22.11
N ARG A 76 -7.33 -18.22 20.91
CA ARG A 76 -8.69 -18.33 20.37
C ARG A 76 -8.90 -19.48 19.40
N ASP A 77 -7.82 -20.04 18.84
CA ASP A 77 -7.86 -21.14 17.89
C ASP A 77 -6.60 -21.99 18.04
N PRO A 78 -6.64 -23.05 18.87
CA PRO A 78 -5.47 -23.87 19.17
C PRO A 78 -4.89 -24.58 17.93
N GLY A 79 -5.66 -24.72 16.86
CA GLY A 79 -5.20 -25.30 15.58
C GLY A 79 -4.35 -24.34 14.75
N ASP A 80 -4.36 -23.04 15.07
CA ASP A 80 -3.59 -22.01 14.38
C ASP A 80 -2.35 -21.64 15.21
N LEU A 81 -1.17 -22.00 14.70
CA LEU A 81 0.10 -21.72 15.34
C LEU A 81 0.52 -20.26 15.10
N MET A 82 0.87 -19.57 16.18
CA MET A 82 1.41 -18.22 16.12
C MET A 82 2.93 -18.24 16.34
N PRO A 83 3.74 -17.70 15.40
CA PRO A 83 5.17 -17.61 15.60
C PRO A 83 5.49 -16.55 16.65
N PHE A 84 6.37 -16.90 17.58
CA PHE A 84 6.98 -16.01 18.55
C PHE A 84 8.48 -15.92 18.27
N PHE A 85 8.98 -14.70 18.36
CA PHE A 85 10.34 -14.34 18.01
C PHE A 85 11.08 -13.83 19.24
N ASP A 86 12.40 -13.96 19.23
CA ASP A 86 13.26 -13.24 20.17
C ASP A 86 13.26 -11.72 19.90
N ASP A 87 14.02 -10.95 20.68
CA ASP A 87 14.10 -9.50 20.53
C ASP A 87 14.58 -9.06 19.14
N GLU A 88 15.43 -9.86 18.49
CA GLU A 88 15.92 -9.62 17.13
C GLU A 88 14.80 -9.80 16.10
N GLY A 89 14.08 -10.93 16.15
CA GLY A 89 12.96 -11.19 15.25
C GLY A 89 11.73 -10.30 15.50
N SER A 90 11.57 -9.79 16.73
CA SER A 90 10.48 -8.89 17.10
C SER A 90 10.50 -7.59 16.29
N ARG A 91 11.68 -7.07 15.95
CA ARG A 91 11.82 -5.86 15.12
C ARG A 91 11.25 -6.04 13.72
N TYR A 92 11.49 -7.19 13.08
CA TYR A 92 10.96 -7.49 11.76
C TYR A 92 9.44 -7.63 11.79
N ARG A 93 8.90 -8.29 12.83
CA ARG A 93 7.46 -8.40 13.04
C ARG A 93 6.82 -7.03 13.25
N GLU A 94 7.39 -6.19 14.10
CA GLU A 94 6.87 -4.85 14.39
C GLU A 94 6.92 -3.95 13.15
N ARG A 95 8.00 -4.00 12.38
CA ARG A 95 8.13 -3.27 11.11
C ARG A 95 7.09 -3.73 10.08
N LEU A 96 6.83 -5.03 10.00
CA LEU A 96 5.77 -5.56 9.12
C LEU A 96 4.38 -5.06 9.53
N GLU A 97 4.07 -5.07 10.83
CA GLU A 97 2.77 -4.60 11.31
C GLU A 97 2.60 -3.08 11.19
N SER A 98 3.67 -2.30 11.42
CA SER A 98 3.62 -0.84 11.28
C SER A 98 3.41 -0.42 9.83
N THR A 99 4.16 -1.00 8.88
CA THR A 99 4.01 -0.72 7.44
C THR A 99 2.66 -1.21 6.90
N LYS A 100 2.16 -2.36 7.35
CA LYS A 100 0.80 -2.82 7.04
C LYS A 100 -0.27 -1.83 7.52
N THR A 101 -0.08 -1.24 8.70
CA THR A 101 -1.00 -0.24 9.24
C THR A 101 -0.93 1.06 8.44
N ALA A 102 0.26 1.54 8.10
CA ALA A 102 0.46 2.71 7.25
C ALA A 102 -0.21 2.52 5.88
N LEU A 103 -0.03 1.35 5.25
CA LEU A 103 -0.69 0.97 4.01
C LEU A 103 -2.23 1.06 4.12
N ARG A 104 -2.81 0.54 5.22
CA ARG A 104 -4.27 0.58 5.44
C ARG A 104 -4.84 1.99 5.56
N LEU A 105 -4.05 2.96 6.03
CA LEU A 105 -4.48 4.35 6.14
C LEU A 105 -4.59 5.04 4.78
N VAL A 106 -3.79 4.63 3.80
CA VAL A 106 -3.68 5.30 2.50
C VAL A 106 -4.38 4.54 1.36
N ALA A 107 -4.66 3.25 1.57
CA ALA A 107 -5.35 2.42 0.60
C ALA A 107 -6.77 2.95 0.34
N GLY A 108 -7.07 3.21 -0.93
CA GLY A 108 -8.38 3.60 -1.43
C GLY A 108 -9.24 2.41 -1.85
N ARG A 109 -8.72 1.18 -1.81
CA ARG A 109 -9.43 -0.03 -2.22
C ARG A 109 -9.39 -1.13 -1.16
N PRO A 110 -10.53 -1.80 -0.85
CA PRO A 110 -10.56 -2.89 0.12
C PRO A 110 -9.73 -4.10 -0.34
N GLU A 111 -9.59 -4.31 -1.65
CA GLU A 111 -8.81 -5.43 -2.20
C GLU A 111 -7.32 -5.35 -1.84
N VAL A 112 -6.77 -4.14 -1.71
CA VAL A 112 -5.38 -3.92 -1.30
C VAL A 112 -5.19 -4.25 0.18
N VAL A 113 -6.19 -3.93 1.01
CA VAL A 113 -6.20 -4.28 2.44
C VAL A 113 -6.35 -5.78 2.65
N SER A 114 -7.21 -6.46 1.86
CA SER A 114 -7.32 -7.92 1.93
C SER A 114 -6.05 -8.61 1.40
N GLY A 115 -5.47 -8.12 0.30
CA GLY A 115 -4.24 -8.66 -0.29
C GLY A 115 -3.04 -8.56 0.66
N SER A 116 -2.84 -7.40 1.31
CA SER A 116 -1.81 -7.24 2.34
C SER A 116 -2.05 -8.15 3.55
N SER A 117 -3.30 -8.37 3.94
CA SER A 117 -3.64 -9.26 5.05
C SER A 117 -3.36 -10.72 4.71
N GLU A 118 -3.63 -11.13 3.48
CA GLU A 118 -3.32 -12.47 2.96
C GLU A 118 -1.81 -12.71 2.88
N LEU A 119 -1.03 -11.76 2.35
CA LEU A 119 0.43 -11.85 2.30
C LEU A 119 1.02 -12.04 3.72
N VAL A 120 0.59 -11.22 4.68
CA VAL A 120 1.05 -11.36 6.07
C VAL A 120 0.62 -12.69 6.69
N ARG A 121 -0.58 -13.19 6.35
CA ARG A 121 -1.03 -14.50 6.81
C ARG A 121 -0.12 -15.62 6.30
N GLN A 122 0.20 -15.63 5.01
CA GLN A 122 1.11 -16.65 4.44
C GLN A 122 2.52 -16.56 5.01
N ALA A 123 3.05 -15.34 5.20
CA ALA A 123 4.35 -15.14 5.82
C ALA A 123 4.39 -15.68 7.26
N ARG A 124 3.33 -15.45 8.05
CA ARG A 124 3.22 -16.00 9.42
C ARG A 124 3.07 -17.52 9.44
N LEU A 125 2.33 -18.09 8.49
CA LEU A 125 2.21 -19.55 8.36
C LEU A 125 3.56 -20.19 8.01
N LEU A 126 4.34 -19.57 7.11
CA LEU A 126 5.70 -20.01 6.82
C LEU A 126 6.58 -19.97 8.08
N ALA A 127 6.52 -18.88 8.85
CA ALA A 127 7.25 -18.75 10.11
C ALA A 127 6.83 -19.80 11.15
N ALA A 128 5.53 -20.09 11.27
CA ALA A 128 5.03 -21.12 12.18
C ALA A 128 5.52 -22.52 11.79
N VAL A 129 5.53 -22.86 10.49
CA VAL A 129 6.08 -24.14 10.02
C VAL A 129 7.59 -24.20 10.26
N ARG A 130 8.32 -23.10 10.02
CA ARG A 130 9.76 -22.99 10.26
C ARG A 130 10.15 -23.15 11.73
N ALA A 131 9.27 -22.84 12.67
CA ALA A 131 9.54 -23.05 14.10
C ALA A 131 9.78 -24.53 14.46
N GLY A 132 9.17 -25.46 13.71
CA GLY A 132 9.31 -26.91 13.93
C GLY A 132 10.22 -27.63 12.94
N ASN A 133 10.75 -26.93 11.93
CA ASN A 133 11.47 -27.54 10.80
C ASN A 133 12.77 -26.77 10.49
N SER A 134 13.78 -27.46 9.97
CA SER A 134 14.90 -26.78 9.32
C SER A 134 14.43 -26.09 8.03
N VAL A 135 15.22 -25.13 7.54
CA VAL A 135 14.92 -24.41 6.29
C VAL A 135 14.79 -25.38 5.12
N ASP A 136 15.66 -26.38 5.04
CA ASP A 136 15.69 -27.39 3.96
C ASP A 136 14.51 -28.36 4.00
N ALA A 137 13.79 -28.43 5.13
CA ALA A 137 12.62 -29.30 5.32
C ALA A 137 11.29 -28.54 5.10
N LEU A 138 11.33 -27.27 4.68
CA LEU A 138 10.12 -26.49 4.44
C LEU A 138 9.37 -26.98 3.18
N PRO A 139 8.05 -27.22 3.26
CA PRO A 139 7.26 -27.63 2.10
C PRO A 139 7.25 -26.57 1.00
N ALA A 140 7.46 -26.98 -0.25
CA ALA A 140 7.46 -26.09 -1.42
C ALA A 140 6.14 -25.32 -1.55
N GLU A 141 5.02 -25.95 -1.20
CA GLU A 141 3.68 -25.38 -1.30
C GLU A 141 3.51 -24.13 -0.42
N ARG A 142 4.31 -23.99 0.65
CA ARG A 142 4.31 -22.78 1.49
C ARG A 142 4.95 -21.60 0.79
N PHE A 143 6.01 -21.83 0.01
CA PHE A 143 6.61 -20.80 -0.81
C PHE A 143 5.69 -20.41 -1.95
N ASP A 144 5.07 -21.38 -2.62
CA ASP A 144 4.13 -21.10 -3.71
C ASP A 144 2.95 -20.27 -3.22
N ALA A 145 2.37 -20.60 -2.06
CA ALA A 145 1.29 -19.82 -1.46
C ALA A 145 1.73 -18.39 -1.07
N LEU A 146 2.92 -18.24 -0.50
CA LEU A 146 3.49 -16.93 -0.17
C LEU A 146 3.68 -16.06 -1.42
N TRP A 147 4.33 -16.61 -2.45
CA TRP A 147 4.61 -15.86 -3.68
C TRP A 147 3.35 -15.63 -4.52
N ALA A 148 2.35 -16.52 -4.44
CA ALA A 148 1.03 -16.25 -5.00
C ALA A 148 0.35 -15.07 -4.28
N ALA A 149 0.40 -15.01 -2.95
CA ALA A 149 -0.15 -13.90 -2.18
C ALA A 149 0.57 -12.57 -2.47
N GLU A 150 1.91 -12.58 -2.60
CA GLU A 150 2.68 -11.38 -2.96
C GLU A 150 2.31 -10.88 -4.36
N ARG A 151 2.27 -11.77 -5.36
CA ARG A 151 1.85 -11.41 -6.72
C ARG A 151 0.42 -10.86 -6.74
N GLY A 152 -0.49 -11.52 -6.01
CA GLY A 152 -1.88 -11.05 -5.87
C GLY A 152 -1.96 -9.65 -5.28
N PHE A 153 -1.18 -9.36 -4.23
CA PHE A 153 -1.07 -8.02 -3.65
C PHE A 153 -0.52 -6.99 -4.67
N ILE A 154 0.55 -7.33 -5.40
CA ILE A 154 1.15 -6.44 -6.39
C ILE A 154 0.15 -6.08 -7.49
N GLU A 155 -0.63 -7.05 -7.99
CA GLU A 155 -1.66 -6.77 -9.02
C GLU A 155 -2.72 -5.78 -8.54
N VAL A 156 -3.29 -6.00 -7.34
CA VAL A 156 -4.31 -5.08 -6.82
C VAL A 156 -3.75 -3.70 -6.51
N ALA A 157 -2.52 -3.63 -6.00
CA ALA A 157 -1.82 -2.37 -5.73
C ALA A 157 -1.54 -1.58 -7.02
N ARG A 158 -1.07 -2.26 -8.07
CA ARG A 158 -0.83 -1.64 -9.38
C ARG A 158 -2.12 -1.15 -10.02
N ALA A 159 -3.19 -1.95 -9.95
CA ALA A 159 -4.50 -1.56 -10.44
C ALA A 159 -5.04 -0.31 -9.72
N GLU A 160 -4.83 -0.18 -8.41
CA GLU A 160 -5.20 1.03 -7.66
C GLU A 160 -4.40 2.27 -8.10
N LEU A 161 -3.12 2.09 -8.42
CA LEU A 161 -2.25 3.17 -8.90
C LEU A 161 -2.50 3.55 -10.37
N GLY A 162 -3.40 2.83 -11.07
CA GLY A 162 -3.67 3.00 -12.49
C GLY A 162 -2.56 2.47 -13.39
N LEU A 163 -1.76 1.52 -12.90
CA LEU A 163 -0.67 0.88 -13.62
C LEU A 163 -1.17 -0.42 -14.29
N PRO A 164 -0.58 -0.81 -15.44
CA PRO A 164 -0.92 -2.07 -16.09
C PRO A 164 -0.51 -3.27 -15.23
N SER A 165 -1.09 -4.44 -15.50
CA SER A 165 -0.68 -5.70 -14.85
C SER A 165 0.83 -5.92 -15.00
N ALA A 166 1.48 -6.44 -13.95
CA ALA A 166 2.88 -6.83 -13.99
C ALA A 166 3.09 -8.25 -14.52
N PHE A 167 2.03 -9.06 -14.54
CA PHE A 167 2.10 -10.48 -14.89
C PHE A 167 1.29 -10.86 -16.14
N ALA A 168 0.70 -9.87 -16.84
CA ALA A 168 0.18 -10.07 -18.18
C ALA A 168 1.36 -10.21 -19.19
N PRO A 169 1.24 -11.08 -20.22
CA PRO A 169 2.24 -11.22 -21.27
C PRO A 169 2.35 -9.98 -22.17
#